data_AF-A0A2Z6AYQ0-F1
#
_entry.id   AF-A0A2Z6AYQ0-F1
#
_cell.length_a   1.000
_cell.length_b   1.000
_cell.length_c   1.000
_cell.angle_alpha   90.00
_cell.angle_beta   90.00
_cell.angle_gamma   90.00
#
_symmetry.space_group_name_H-M   'P 1'
#
loop_
_entity.id
_entity.type
_entity.pdbx_description
1 polymer ?
#
loop_
_entity_poly.entity_id
_entity_poly.type
_entity_poly.pdbx_seq_one_letter_code
_entity_poly.pdbx_strand_id
1 'polypeptide(L)'
;MSEESVKDINLLEMPLEGIAAYWLSLKKVMGIKYVPKVIQDEAENTEEPYIKYLLETCFTGASEADVRRLGMIRRESTLRELRLKLTLMREALVAIAAADNPRKALLRMGSYLPEPSLTEENLTKMALDMVRLAETGKDSYVVTVEASLPAEQLILKLFFYVLWARREGKAGLEPMAENGRCRYFNQGLGMVMDGFERGFVLGCLEIAAEEMLGAATVKMNLALDMALALRTKISYEDLFKVARAHML
;
A
#
# COMPACT_ATOMS: atom_id res chain seq x y z
N MET A 1 6.82 -19.90 19.94
CA MET A 1 7.65 -18.84 19.38
C MET A 1 7.90 -19.20 17.92
N SER A 2 6.98 -18.80 17.05
CA SER A 2 7.13 -18.96 15.61
C SER A 2 8.18 -17.96 15.13
N GLU A 3 9.17 -18.43 14.39
CA GLU A 3 10.02 -17.55 13.58
C GLU A 3 9.11 -16.80 12.62
N GLU A 4 8.76 -15.55 12.95
CA GLU A 4 8.15 -14.64 12.00
C GLU A 4 9.13 -14.48 10.84
N SER A 5 8.73 -14.99 9.68
CA SER A 5 9.48 -14.84 8.45
C SER A 5 9.69 -13.35 8.17
N VAL A 6 10.94 -12.91 8.29
CA VAL A 6 11.45 -11.55 7.97
C VAL A 6 11.31 -11.22 6.46
N LYS A 7 10.44 -11.90 5.71
CA LYS A 7 10.39 -11.90 4.25
C LYS A 7 9.26 -11.10 3.61
N ASP A 8 8.38 -10.50 4.39
CA ASP A 8 7.25 -9.80 3.81
C ASP A 8 7.66 -8.37 3.41
N ILE A 9 8.24 -8.23 2.22
CA ILE A 9 8.67 -6.94 1.71
C ILE A 9 7.44 -6.06 1.50
N ASN A 10 7.47 -4.87 2.07
CA ASN A 10 6.41 -3.90 1.86
C ASN A 10 7.03 -2.55 1.45
N LEU A 11 6.92 -2.21 0.17
CA LEU A 11 7.48 -0.96 -0.37
C LEU A 11 6.91 0.30 0.29
N LEU A 12 5.71 0.24 0.86
CA LEU A 12 5.12 1.39 1.55
C LEU A 12 5.75 1.60 2.91
N GLU A 13 5.83 0.53 3.70
CA GLU A 13 6.16 0.61 5.13
C GLU A 13 7.64 0.42 5.44
N MET A 14 8.37 -0.32 4.60
CA MET A 14 9.79 -0.57 4.81
C MET A 14 10.64 0.67 4.51
N PRO A 15 11.71 0.91 5.29
CA PRO A 15 12.68 1.95 4.96
C PRO A 15 13.48 1.58 3.70
N LEU A 16 14.10 2.58 3.07
CA LEU A 16 14.87 2.42 1.83
C LEU A 16 16.02 1.42 2.00
N GLU A 17 16.68 1.45 3.17
CA GLU A 17 17.76 0.55 3.57
C GLU A 17 17.29 -0.90 3.65
N GLY A 18 16.03 -1.13 4.03
CA GLY A 18 15.43 -2.46 4.05
C GLY A 18 15.31 -3.04 2.64
N ILE A 19 14.93 -2.20 1.66
CA ILE A 19 14.87 -2.59 0.25
C ILE A 19 16.28 -2.85 -0.30
N ALA A 20 17.25 -2.01 0.02
CA ALA A 20 18.65 -2.25 -0.35
C ALA A 20 19.19 -3.56 0.25
N ALA A 21 18.95 -3.78 1.55
CA ALA A 21 19.38 -4.95 2.27
C ALA A 21 18.80 -6.24 1.67
N TYR A 22 17.54 -6.21 1.24
CA TYR A 22 16.91 -7.31 0.52
C TYR A 22 17.72 -7.70 -0.74
N TRP A 23 17.97 -6.76 -1.64
CA TRP A 23 18.70 -7.04 -2.89
C TRP A 23 20.16 -7.46 -2.65
N LEU A 24 20.82 -6.88 -1.64
CA LEU A 24 22.17 -7.28 -1.21
C LEU A 24 22.18 -8.70 -0.64
N SER A 25 21.16 -9.07 0.14
CA SER A 25 20.99 -10.42 0.66
C SER A 25 20.80 -11.42 -0.48
N LEU A 26 19.95 -11.09 -1.46
CA LEU A 26 19.75 -11.92 -2.65
C LEU A 26 21.05 -12.13 -3.43
N LYS A 27 21.88 -11.07 -3.60
CA LYS A 27 23.21 -11.20 -4.20
C LYS A 27 24.12 -12.17 -3.43
N LYS A 28 24.08 -12.15 -2.10
CA LYS A 28 24.87 -13.07 -1.27
C LYS A 28 24.43 -14.51 -1.48
N VAL A 29 23.12 -14.77 -1.51
CA VAL A 29 22.56 -16.12 -1.72
C VAL A 29 22.87 -16.66 -3.11
N MET A 30 22.80 -15.81 -4.14
CA MET A 30 23.18 -16.20 -5.51
C MET A 30 24.68 -16.47 -5.65
N GLY A 31 25.53 -15.81 -4.85
CA GLY A 31 26.97 -15.95 -4.92
C GLY A 31 27.56 -15.47 -6.26
N ILE A 32 28.67 -16.10 -6.67
CA ILE A 32 29.41 -15.73 -7.89
C ILE A 32 28.72 -16.31 -9.14
N LYS A 33 28.08 -17.48 -9.02
CA LYS A 33 27.42 -18.16 -10.15
C LYS A 33 25.93 -17.89 -10.10
N TYR A 34 25.40 -17.30 -11.17
CA TYR A 34 23.96 -17.15 -11.35
C TYR A 34 23.25 -18.52 -11.30
N VAL A 35 22.30 -18.67 -10.37
CA VAL A 35 21.45 -19.86 -10.25
C VAL A 35 20.00 -19.45 -10.54
N PRO A 36 19.44 -19.76 -11.73
CA PRO A 36 18.08 -19.38 -12.11
C PRO A 36 17.02 -19.83 -11.09
N LYS A 37 17.21 -21.02 -10.52
CA LYS A 37 16.29 -21.59 -9.53
C LYS A 37 16.14 -20.72 -8.28
N VAL A 38 17.22 -20.08 -7.81
CA VAL A 38 17.16 -19.20 -6.62
C VAL A 38 16.23 -18.00 -6.88
N ILE A 39 16.28 -17.42 -8.08
CA ILE A 39 15.40 -16.30 -8.44
C ILE A 39 13.95 -16.75 -8.58
N GLN A 40 13.71 -17.92 -9.17
CA GLN A 40 12.36 -18.49 -9.29
C GLN A 40 11.75 -18.77 -7.92
N ASP A 41 12.49 -19.47 -7.05
CA ASP A 41 12.06 -19.77 -5.69
C ASP A 41 11.78 -18.47 -4.91
N GLU A 42 12.62 -17.44 -5.08
CA GLU A 42 12.40 -16.15 -4.40
C GLU A 42 11.17 -15.39 -4.96
N ALA A 43 10.92 -15.43 -6.27
CA ALA A 43 9.75 -14.81 -6.90
C ALA A 43 8.44 -15.47 -6.45
N GLU A 44 8.43 -16.79 -6.28
CA GLU A 44 7.28 -17.55 -5.79
C GLU A 44 6.92 -17.18 -4.34
N ASN A 45 7.93 -16.87 -3.52
CA ASN A 45 7.77 -16.54 -2.11
C ASN A 45 7.67 -15.03 -1.82
N THR A 46 7.67 -14.17 -2.85
CA THR A 46 7.54 -12.71 -2.68
C THR A 46 6.08 -12.29 -2.89
N GLU A 47 5.47 -11.68 -1.87
CA GLU A 47 4.11 -11.14 -1.98
C GLU A 47 4.07 -9.72 -2.56
N GLU A 48 5.15 -8.93 -2.38
CA GLU A 48 5.23 -7.56 -2.88
C GLU A 48 5.15 -7.54 -4.42
N PRO A 49 4.09 -6.95 -5.03
CA PRO A 49 3.81 -7.12 -6.45
C PRO A 49 4.83 -6.51 -7.42
N TYR A 50 5.53 -5.45 -7.02
CA TYR A 50 6.56 -4.81 -7.83
C TYR A 50 7.89 -5.55 -7.71
N ILE A 51 8.30 -5.98 -6.51
CA ILE A 51 9.52 -6.79 -6.33
C ILE A 51 9.37 -8.13 -7.04
N LYS A 52 8.22 -8.81 -6.86
CA LYS A 52 7.91 -10.04 -7.59
C LYS A 52 8.02 -9.85 -9.10
N TYR A 53 7.43 -8.78 -9.62
CA TYR A 53 7.52 -8.45 -11.04
C TYR A 53 8.97 -8.28 -11.50
N LEU A 54 9.82 -7.61 -10.72
CA LEU A 54 11.24 -7.46 -11.07
C LEU A 54 11.98 -8.80 -11.09
N LEU A 55 11.72 -9.69 -10.13
CA LEU A 55 12.31 -11.03 -10.09
C LEU A 55 11.89 -11.88 -11.31
N GLU A 56 10.63 -11.77 -11.72
CA GLU A 56 10.09 -12.50 -12.88
C GLU A 56 10.60 -11.93 -14.22
N THR A 57 10.82 -10.61 -14.30
CA THR A 57 11.08 -9.93 -15.58
C THR A 57 12.57 -9.67 -15.84
N CYS A 58 13.34 -9.29 -14.81
CA CYS A 58 14.73 -8.87 -14.97
C CYS A 58 15.67 -10.02 -15.35
N PHE A 59 15.32 -11.25 -14.99
CA PHE A 59 16.18 -12.41 -15.17
C PHE A 59 15.83 -13.28 -16.39
N THR A 60 15.08 -12.69 -17.33
CA THR A 60 14.71 -13.28 -18.61
C THR A 60 15.75 -12.98 -19.71
N GLY A 61 15.53 -13.51 -20.92
CA GLY A 61 16.32 -13.21 -22.11
C GLY A 61 16.09 -11.82 -22.74
N ALA A 62 15.20 -11.00 -22.19
CA ALA A 62 14.86 -9.67 -22.73
C ALA A 62 16.03 -8.68 -22.66
N SER A 63 16.11 -7.67 -23.53
CA SER A 63 17.22 -6.70 -23.46
C SER A 63 17.18 -5.87 -22.15
N GLU A 64 18.31 -5.28 -21.74
CA GLU A 64 18.33 -4.39 -20.56
C GLU A 64 17.41 -3.18 -20.76
N ALA A 65 17.40 -2.61 -21.97
CA ALA A 65 16.53 -1.49 -22.33
C ALA A 65 15.05 -1.86 -22.21
N ASP A 66 14.67 -3.07 -22.63
CA ASP A 66 13.30 -3.56 -22.49
C ASP A 66 12.91 -3.77 -21.03
N VAL A 67 13.77 -4.41 -20.23
CA VAL A 67 13.50 -4.61 -18.79
C VAL A 67 13.36 -3.27 -18.08
N ARG A 68 14.24 -2.30 -18.36
CA ARG A 68 14.15 -0.96 -17.79
C ARG A 68 12.84 -0.27 -18.19
N ARG A 69 12.47 -0.29 -19.47
CA ARG A 69 11.21 0.28 -19.96
C ARG A 69 9.99 -0.37 -19.28
N LEU A 70 9.98 -1.69 -19.19
CA LEU A 70 8.90 -2.47 -18.59
C LEU A 70 8.79 -2.24 -17.08
N GLY A 71 9.92 -2.21 -16.36
CA GLY A 71 9.98 -1.84 -14.94
C GLY A 71 9.41 -0.45 -14.67
N MET A 72 9.75 0.53 -15.50
CA MET A 72 9.19 1.89 -15.41
C MET A 72 7.69 1.92 -15.65
N ILE A 73 7.18 1.18 -16.65
CA ILE A 73 5.74 1.07 -16.91
C ILE A 73 5.02 0.44 -15.70
N ARG A 74 5.58 -0.64 -15.14
CA ARG A 74 5.01 -1.30 -13.96
C ARG A 74 4.99 -0.36 -12.76
N ARG A 75 6.09 0.38 -12.52
CA ARG A 75 6.19 1.39 -11.46
C ARG A 75 5.07 2.42 -11.56
N GLU A 76 4.88 3.01 -12.74
CA GLU A 76 3.82 4.01 -12.96
C GLU A 76 2.42 3.43 -12.72
N SER A 77 2.18 2.19 -13.12
CA SER A 77 0.93 1.49 -12.85
C SER A 77 0.70 1.29 -11.35
N THR A 78 1.72 0.82 -10.62
CA THR A 78 1.64 0.60 -9.17
C THR A 78 1.44 1.91 -8.41
N LEU A 79 2.17 2.97 -8.77
CA LEU A 79 2.01 4.30 -8.16
C LEU A 79 0.62 4.90 -8.42
N ARG A 80 0.05 4.67 -9.62
CA ARG A 80 -1.32 5.10 -9.93
C ARG A 80 -2.35 4.39 -9.05
N GLU A 81 -2.22 3.08 -8.89
CA GLU A 81 -3.10 2.30 -8.02
C GLU A 81 -2.98 2.74 -6.56
N LEU A 82 -1.76 2.96 -6.07
CA LEU A 82 -1.52 3.46 -4.73
C LEU A 82 -2.14 4.85 -4.52
N ARG A 83 -1.96 5.77 -5.48
CA ARG A 83 -2.56 7.11 -5.43
C ARG A 83 -4.08 7.03 -5.34
N LEU A 84 -4.71 6.13 -6.10
CA LEU A 84 -6.15 5.88 -6.01
C LEU A 84 -6.53 5.45 -4.58
N LYS A 85 -5.85 4.46 -4.01
CA LYS A 85 -6.14 3.95 -2.66
C LYS A 85 -5.98 5.02 -1.57
N LEU A 86 -4.90 5.80 -1.60
CA LEU A 86 -4.69 6.92 -0.69
C LEU A 86 -5.77 8.00 -0.85
N THR A 87 -6.23 8.23 -2.08
CA THR A 87 -7.33 9.17 -2.37
C THR A 87 -8.64 8.68 -1.78
N LEU A 88 -8.99 7.40 -1.95
CA LEU A 88 -10.20 6.81 -1.36
C LEU A 88 -10.19 6.93 0.17
N MET A 89 -9.07 6.57 0.81
CA MET A 89 -8.86 6.72 2.25
C MET A 89 -9.07 8.17 2.70
N ARG A 90 -8.49 9.13 1.97
CA ARG A 90 -8.63 10.56 2.24
C ARG A 90 -10.09 11.02 2.14
N GLU A 91 -10.81 10.63 1.09
CA GLU A 91 -12.23 11.00 0.92
C GLU A 91 -13.09 10.53 2.09
N ALA A 92 -12.87 9.30 2.56
CA ALA A 92 -13.57 8.77 3.72
C ALA A 92 -13.27 9.56 5.00
N LEU A 93 -11.99 9.80 5.29
CA LEU A 93 -11.55 10.57 6.47
C LEU A 93 -12.08 12.01 6.45
N VAL A 94 -12.02 12.67 5.29
CA VAL A 94 -12.55 14.01 5.08
C VAL A 94 -14.07 14.05 5.27
N ALA A 95 -14.79 13.02 4.78
CA ALA A 95 -16.22 12.91 4.98
C ALA A 95 -16.58 12.73 6.47
N ILE A 96 -15.82 11.92 7.21
CA ILE A 96 -16.00 11.75 8.66
C ILE A 96 -15.70 13.05 9.41
N ALA A 97 -14.59 13.72 9.10
CA ALA A 97 -14.20 15.00 9.69
C ALA A 97 -15.32 16.04 9.57
N ALA A 98 -15.96 16.08 8.39
CA ALA A 98 -17.03 17.01 8.02
C ALA A 98 -18.43 16.59 8.51
N ALA A 99 -18.57 15.38 9.07
CA ALA A 99 -19.86 14.75 9.31
C ALA A 99 -20.79 14.77 8.07
N ASP A 100 -20.20 14.56 6.89
CA ASP A 100 -20.87 14.59 5.58
C ASP A 100 -21.95 13.49 5.51
N ASN A 101 -22.91 13.65 4.59
CA ASN A 101 -23.89 12.61 4.31
C ASN A 101 -23.19 11.32 3.80
N PRO A 102 -23.43 10.13 4.40
CA PRO A 102 -22.72 8.91 3.99
C PRO A 102 -22.88 8.57 2.51
N ARG A 103 -24.07 8.73 1.94
CA ARG A 103 -24.33 8.48 0.52
C ARG A 103 -23.46 9.37 -0.38
N LYS A 104 -23.31 10.64 0.00
CA LYS A 104 -22.42 11.59 -0.70
C LYS A 104 -20.96 11.16 -0.63
N ALA A 105 -20.50 10.62 0.50
CA ALA A 105 -19.15 10.08 0.64
C ALA A 105 -18.94 8.84 -0.26
N LEU A 106 -19.91 7.93 -0.29
CA LEU A 106 -19.87 6.76 -1.16
C LEU A 106 -19.81 7.14 -2.64
N LEU A 107 -20.66 8.08 -3.08
CA LEU A 107 -20.65 8.57 -4.47
C LEU A 107 -19.31 9.21 -4.86
N ARG A 108 -18.70 9.99 -3.96
CA ARG A 108 -17.36 10.56 -4.19
C ARG A 108 -16.30 9.47 -4.34
N MET A 109 -16.25 8.51 -3.42
CA MET A 109 -15.31 7.39 -3.51
C MET A 109 -15.52 6.58 -4.80
N GLY A 110 -16.77 6.26 -5.13
CA GLY A 110 -17.13 5.51 -6.34
C GLY A 110 -16.76 6.24 -7.64
N SER A 111 -16.76 7.58 -7.65
CA SER A 111 -16.41 8.38 -8.85
C SER A 111 -14.97 8.21 -9.32
N TYR A 112 -14.08 7.69 -8.46
CA TYR A 112 -12.70 7.38 -8.83
C TYR A 112 -12.55 6.01 -9.53
N LEU A 113 -13.60 5.18 -9.56
CA LEU A 113 -13.61 3.91 -10.27
C LEU A 113 -14.25 4.10 -11.66
N PRO A 114 -13.50 3.88 -12.76
CA PRO A 114 -14.04 4.04 -14.10
C PRO A 114 -15.13 3.01 -14.42
N GLU A 115 -14.96 1.79 -13.93
CA GLU A 115 -15.88 0.65 -14.14
C GLU A 115 -16.04 -0.10 -12.82
N PRO A 116 -16.95 0.34 -11.92
CA PRO A 116 -17.21 -0.37 -10.67
C PRO A 116 -17.96 -1.68 -10.96
N SER A 117 -17.45 -2.81 -10.43
CA SER A 117 -18.14 -4.10 -10.44
C SER A 117 -19.26 -4.19 -9.40
N LEU A 118 -19.19 -3.40 -8.31
CA LEU A 118 -20.25 -3.33 -7.30
C LEU A 118 -21.09 -2.05 -7.45
N THR A 119 -22.42 -2.20 -7.40
CA THR A 119 -23.36 -1.08 -7.40
C THR A 119 -23.37 -0.37 -6.04
N GLU A 120 -23.80 0.91 -6.03
CA GLU A 120 -24.01 1.69 -4.81
C GLU A 120 -24.92 0.95 -3.80
N GLU A 121 -25.99 0.33 -4.31
CA GLU A 121 -26.95 -0.44 -3.50
C GLU A 121 -26.29 -1.66 -2.84
N ASN A 122 -25.48 -2.42 -3.59
CA ASN A 122 -24.78 -3.58 -3.06
C ASN A 122 -23.74 -3.17 -2.00
N LEU A 123 -22.93 -2.15 -2.28
CA LEU A 123 -21.97 -1.62 -1.31
C LEU A 123 -22.67 -1.12 -0.03
N THR A 124 -23.81 -0.47 -0.18
CA THR A 124 -24.59 0.02 0.96
C THR A 124 -25.14 -1.11 1.80
N LYS A 125 -25.73 -2.13 1.16
CA LYS A 125 -26.24 -3.31 1.86
C LYS A 125 -25.13 -4.02 2.63
N MET A 126 -24.00 -4.29 1.98
CA MET A 126 -22.86 -4.95 2.59
C MET A 126 -22.30 -4.15 3.77
N ALA A 127 -22.13 -2.84 3.63
CA ALA A 127 -21.61 -1.99 4.70
C ALA A 127 -22.58 -1.92 5.90
N LEU A 128 -23.90 -1.88 5.66
CA LEU A 128 -24.90 -1.93 6.73
C LEU A 128 -24.91 -3.28 7.44
N ASP A 129 -24.71 -4.38 6.72
CA ASP A 129 -24.57 -5.69 7.34
C ASP A 129 -23.31 -5.76 8.23
N MET A 130 -22.20 -5.12 7.81
CA MET A 130 -21.02 -4.96 8.67
C MET A 130 -21.32 -4.13 9.93
N VAL A 131 -22.09 -3.03 9.80
CA VAL A 131 -22.53 -2.24 10.97
C VAL A 131 -23.36 -3.09 11.93
N ARG A 132 -24.33 -3.86 11.43
CA ARG A 132 -25.15 -4.77 12.26
C ARG A 132 -24.30 -5.80 13.00
N LEU A 133 -23.33 -6.38 12.31
CA LEU A 133 -22.40 -7.33 12.93
C LEU A 133 -21.59 -6.65 14.03
N ALA A 134 -21.08 -5.44 13.79
CA ALA A 134 -20.36 -4.65 14.77
C ALA A 134 -21.17 -4.35 16.03
N GLU A 135 -22.49 -4.13 15.90
CA GLU A 135 -23.40 -3.91 17.04
C GLU A 135 -23.60 -5.17 17.90
N THR A 136 -23.71 -6.32 17.24
CA THR A 136 -23.93 -7.61 17.93
C THR A 136 -22.66 -8.20 18.51
N GLY A 137 -21.50 -7.83 17.96
CA GLY A 137 -20.20 -8.30 18.38
C GLY A 137 -19.76 -7.59 19.65
N LYS A 138 -19.81 -8.29 20.79
CA LYS A 138 -19.12 -7.84 22.02
C LYS A 138 -17.63 -7.62 21.70
N ASP A 139 -17.20 -6.37 21.81
CA ASP A 139 -15.83 -5.90 22.03
C ASP A 139 -14.72 -6.26 21.00
N SER A 140 -15.03 -6.78 19.80
CA SER A 140 -13.97 -7.26 18.88
C SER A 140 -14.20 -7.11 17.37
N TYR A 141 -15.27 -6.45 16.92
CA TYR A 141 -15.48 -6.27 15.49
C TYR A 141 -14.54 -5.20 14.92
N VAL A 142 -13.43 -5.65 14.35
CA VAL A 142 -12.39 -4.80 13.75
C VAL A 142 -12.49 -4.85 12.24
N VAL A 143 -12.58 -3.68 11.62
CA VAL A 143 -12.51 -3.53 10.15
C VAL A 143 -11.15 -2.96 9.78
N THR A 144 -10.24 -3.81 9.30
CA THR A 144 -8.88 -3.36 8.95
C THR A 144 -8.80 -2.65 7.60
N VAL A 145 -8.20 -1.47 7.56
CA VAL A 145 -7.89 -0.77 6.30
C VAL A 145 -6.44 -1.06 5.91
N GLU A 146 -6.25 -1.57 4.69
CA GLU A 146 -4.95 -1.95 4.14
C GLU A 146 -4.83 -1.46 2.68
N ALA A 147 -3.63 -1.06 2.28
CA ALA A 147 -3.33 -0.63 0.91
C ALA A 147 -3.18 -1.80 -0.08
N SER A 148 -3.08 -3.04 0.40
CA SER A 148 -3.08 -4.26 -0.40
C SER A 148 -4.46 -4.57 -0.99
N LEU A 149 -5.54 -4.13 -0.32
CA LEU A 149 -6.91 -4.46 -0.71
C LEU A 149 -7.24 -3.98 -2.13
N PRO A 150 -8.06 -4.74 -2.88
CA PRO A 150 -8.70 -4.24 -4.09
C PRO A 150 -9.52 -2.98 -3.80
N ALA A 151 -9.60 -2.06 -4.77
CA ALA A 151 -10.20 -0.74 -4.56
C ALA A 151 -11.65 -0.82 -4.05
N GLU A 152 -12.47 -1.74 -4.55
CA GLU A 152 -13.86 -1.87 -4.09
C GLU A 152 -13.98 -2.43 -2.66
N GLN A 153 -13.13 -3.38 -2.29
CA GLN A 153 -13.08 -3.89 -0.93
C GLN A 153 -12.62 -2.78 0.03
N LEU A 154 -11.68 -1.94 -0.42
CA LEU A 154 -11.28 -0.76 0.32
C LEU A 154 -12.44 0.23 0.48
N ILE A 155 -13.18 0.55 -0.59
CA ILE A 155 -14.38 1.42 -0.51
C ILE A 155 -15.40 0.87 0.47
N LEU A 156 -15.69 -0.44 0.43
CA LEU A 156 -16.63 -1.08 1.34
C LEU A 156 -16.22 -0.85 2.80
N LYS A 157 -14.95 -1.13 3.13
CA LYS A 157 -14.42 -0.95 4.48
C LYS A 157 -14.45 0.53 4.87
N LEU A 158 -13.99 1.43 4.01
CA LEU A 158 -14.01 2.87 4.27
C LEU A 158 -15.44 3.40 4.47
N PHE A 159 -16.40 2.88 3.71
CA PHE A 159 -17.80 3.27 3.84
C PHE A 159 -18.40 2.81 5.16
N PHE A 160 -18.01 1.63 5.65
CA PHE A 160 -18.32 1.21 7.01
C PHE A 160 -17.83 2.22 8.06
N TYR A 161 -16.59 2.73 7.96
CA TYR A 161 -16.09 3.77 8.89
C TYR A 161 -16.94 5.04 8.84
N VAL A 162 -17.36 5.48 7.64
CA VAL A 162 -18.23 6.65 7.48
C VAL A 162 -19.59 6.43 8.15
N LEU A 163 -20.20 5.25 7.96
CA LEU A 163 -21.48 4.90 8.59
C LEU A 163 -21.37 4.79 10.11
N TRP A 164 -20.31 4.14 10.59
CA TRP A 164 -20.06 3.95 12.01
C TRP A 164 -19.85 5.29 12.72
N ALA A 165 -19.00 6.15 12.16
CA ALA A 165 -18.75 7.47 12.73
C ALA A 165 -20.01 8.36 12.74
N ARG A 166 -20.89 8.21 11.75
CA ARG A 166 -22.17 8.94 11.72
C ARG A 166 -23.12 8.50 12.83
N ARG A 167 -23.01 7.24 13.23
CA ARG A 167 -23.90 6.59 14.19
C ARG A 167 -23.40 6.75 15.63
N GLU A 168 -22.16 6.33 15.89
CA GLU A 168 -21.56 6.31 17.24
C GLU A 168 -20.72 7.57 17.54
N GLY A 169 -20.60 8.47 16.56
CA GLY A 169 -19.71 9.63 16.65
C GLY A 169 -18.26 9.27 16.33
N LYS A 170 -17.40 10.30 16.30
CA LYS A 170 -15.98 10.14 15.95
C LYS A 170 -15.20 9.33 17.00
N ALA A 171 -15.53 9.49 18.28
CA ALA A 171 -14.90 8.75 19.38
C ALA A 171 -15.19 7.24 19.31
N GLY A 172 -16.33 6.83 18.73
CA GLY A 172 -16.66 5.42 18.53
C GLY A 172 -15.74 4.66 17.56
N LEU A 173 -14.79 5.36 16.92
CA LEU A 173 -13.78 4.77 16.01
C LEU A 173 -12.52 4.29 16.74
N GLU A 174 -12.34 4.64 18.02
CA GLU A 174 -11.14 4.32 18.80
C GLU A 174 -10.78 2.82 18.79
N PRO A 175 -11.72 1.87 19.01
CA PRO A 175 -11.40 0.43 18.99
C PRO A 175 -10.89 -0.08 17.63
N MET A 176 -11.24 0.64 16.55
CA MET A 176 -10.85 0.29 15.19
C MET A 176 -9.48 0.86 14.83
N ALA A 177 -9.10 2.00 15.42
CA ALA A 177 -7.82 2.65 15.20
C ALA A 177 -6.64 1.81 15.75
N GLU A 178 -6.83 1.14 16.89
CA GLU A 178 -5.80 0.32 17.55
C GLU A 178 -5.32 -0.88 16.70
N ASN A 179 -6.16 -1.33 15.77
CA ASN A 179 -5.89 -2.52 14.96
C ASN A 179 -5.65 -2.21 13.47
N GLY A 180 -5.55 -0.94 13.11
CA GLY A 180 -5.34 -0.52 11.72
C GLY A 180 -3.93 -0.85 11.24
N ARG A 181 -3.80 -1.40 10.02
CA ARG A 181 -2.51 -1.79 9.43
C ARG A 181 -1.94 -0.77 8.44
N CYS A 182 -2.68 0.29 8.12
CA CYS A 182 -2.23 1.35 7.22
C CYS A 182 -1.93 2.62 8.01
N ARG A 183 -0.64 3.00 8.11
CA ARG A 183 -0.21 4.17 8.88
C ARG A 183 -0.87 5.46 8.42
N TYR A 184 -0.95 5.66 7.09
CA TYR A 184 -1.61 6.82 6.48
C TYR A 184 -3.06 6.98 6.96
N PHE A 185 -3.84 5.91 6.87
CA PHE A 185 -5.24 5.95 7.28
C PHE A 185 -5.38 6.17 8.79
N ASN A 186 -4.59 5.49 9.60
CA ASN A 186 -4.63 5.62 11.05
C ASN A 186 -4.24 7.00 11.54
N GLN A 187 -3.23 7.63 10.95
CA GLN A 187 -2.86 9.01 11.25
C GLN A 187 -4.03 9.96 10.96
N GLY A 188 -4.66 9.78 9.80
CA GLY A 188 -5.86 10.52 9.44
C GLY A 188 -7.02 10.30 10.41
N LEU A 189 -7.25 9.05 10.80
CA LEU A 189 -8.29 8.67 11.74
C LEU A 189 -8.05 9.31 13.12
N GLY A 190 -6.80 9.33 13.59
CA GLY A 190 -6.39 10.04 14.81
C GLY A 190 -6.77 11.52 14.76
N MET A 191 -6.41 12.21 13.67
CA MET A 191 -6.79 13.62 13.51
C MET A 191 -8.32 13.82 13.53
N VAL A 192 -9.06 12.91 12.92
CA VAL A 192 -10.53 12.97 12.94
C VAL A 192 -11.08 12.79 14.36
N MET A 193 -10.57 11.82 15.11
CA MET A 193 -10.98 11.55 16.49
C MET A 193 -10.66 12.70 17.43
N ASP A 194 -9.52 13.37 17.24
CA ASP A 194 -9.11 14.58 17.97
C ASP A 194 -9.98 15.81 17.64
N GLY A 195 -10.87 15.69 16.64
CA GLY A 195 -11.82 16.74 16.28
C GLY A 195 -11.26 17.82 15.35
N PHE A 196 -10.11 17.59 14.70
CA PHE A 196 -9.57 18.53 13.73
C PHE A 196 -10.56 18.80 12.59
N GLU A 197 -10.58 20.05 12.13
CA GLU A 197 -11.49 20.49 11.07
C GLU A 197 -11.14 19.89 9.71
N ARG A 198 -12.16 19.76 8.86
CA ARG A 198 -12.05 19.20 7.51
C ARG A 198 -10.87 19.74 6.71
N GLY A 199 -10.67 21.07 6.69
CA GLY A 199 -9.62 21.70 5.88
C GLY A 199 -8.22 21.32 6.35
N PHE A 200 -8.02 21.26 7.66
CA PHE A 200 -6.76 20.84 8.26
C PHE A 200 -6.46 19.37 7.98
N VAL A 201 -7.43 18.49 8.20
CA VAL A 201 -7.30 17.04 7.90
C VAL A 201 -6.96 16.82 6.44
N LEU A 202 -7.64 17.53 5.52
CA LEU A 202 -7.38 17.43 4.09
C LEU A 202 -5.93 17.81 3.74
N GLY A 203 -5.46 18.99 4.20
CA GLY A 203 -4.11 19.47 3.90
C GLY A 203 -3.02 18.54 4.42
N CYS A 204 -3.16 18.03 5.65
CA CYS A 204 -2.21 17.07 6.22
C CYS A 204 -2.16 15.75 5.42
N LEU A 205 -3.32 15.24 5.01
CA LEU A 205 -3.41 14.00 4.22
C LEU A 205 -2.86 14.18 2.80
N GLU A 206 -3.04 15.34 2.17
CA GLU A 206 -2.46 15.63 0.85
C GLU A 206 -0.92 15.61 0.90
N ILE A 207 -0.32 16.31 1.87
CA ILE A 207 1.13 16.32 2.07
C ILE A 207 1.63 14.89 2.35
N ALA A 208 0.98 14.17 3.27
CA ALA A 208 1.38 12.81 3.60
C ALA A 208 1.29 11.86 2.38
N ALA A 209 0.25 11.99 1.55
CA ALA A 209 0.11 11.18 0.35
C ALA A 209 1.20 11.48 -0.69
N GLU A 210 1.55 12.76 -0.89
CA GLU A 210 2.63 13.16 -1.80
C GLU A 210 3.98 12.61 -1.34
N GLU A 211 4.32 12.75 -0.06
CA GLU A 211 5.57 12.23 0.51
C GLU A 211 5.63 10.70 0.42
N MET A 212 4.53 9.99 0.71
CA MET A 212 4.48 8.53 0.58
C MET A 212 4.67 8.07 -0.87
N LEU A 213 4.05 8.75 -1.84
CA LEU A 213 4.23 8.44 -3.26
C LEU A 213 5.65 8.74 -3.73
N GLY A 214 6.24 9.85 -3.27
CA GLY A 214 7.64 10.19 -3.53
C GLY A 214 8.60 9.13 -2.98
N ALA A 215 8.44 8.75 -1.72
CA ALA A 215 9.24 7.70 -1.10
C ALA A 215 9.09 6.34 -1.81
N ALA A 216 7.86 5.95 -2.16
CA ALA A 216 7.61 4.73 -2.93
C ALA A 216 8.30 4.77 -4.30
N THR A 217 8.29 5.92 -4.97
CA THR A 217 8.98 6.11 -6.26
C THR A 217 10.48 5.87 -6.13
N VAL A 218 11.13 6.44 -5.12
CA VAL A 218 12.58 6.24 -4.87
C VAL A 218 12.88 4.77 -4.57
N LYS A 219 12.08 4.11 -3.72
CA LYS A 219 12.26 2.68 -3.41
C LYS A 219 12.11 1.79 -4.64
N MET A 220 11.14 2.08 -5.51
CA MET A 220 10.94 1.33 -6.76
C MET A 220 12.07 1.57 -7.78
N ASN A 221 12.64 2.78 -7.82
CA ASN A 221 13.81 3.07 -8.65
C ASN A 221 15.04 2.33 -8.17
N LEU A 222 15.32 2.39 -6.87
CA LEU A 222 16.38 1.61 -6.23
C LEU A 222 16.22 0.13 -6.57
N ALA A 223 15.03 -0.44 -6.36
CA ALA A 223 14.78 -1.84 -6.64
C ALA A 223 15.04 -2.21 -8.11
N LEU A 224 14.61 -1.38 -9.06
CA LEU A 224 14.85 -1.59 -10.49
C LEU A 224 16.34 -1.54 -10.83
N ASP A 225 17.05 -0.51 -10.36
CA ASP A 225 18.49 -0.35 -10.64
C ASP A 225 19.30 -1.50 -10.01
N MET A 226 18.96 -1.90 -8.79
CA MET A 226 19.61 -3.04 -8.13
C MET A 226 19.30 -4.37 -8.82
N ALA A 227 18.07 -4.58 -9.31
CA ALA A 227 17.74 -5.79 -10.07
C ALA A 227 18.52 -5.87 -11.39
N LEU A 228 18.66 -4.75 -12.12
CA LEU A 228 19.44 -4.67 -13.36
C LEU A 228 20.95 -4.85 -13.11
N ALA A 229 21.46 -4.26 -12.04
CA ALA A 229 22.83 -4.45 -11.57
C ALA A 229 23.10 -5.92 -11.19
N LEU A 230 22.17 -6.54 -10.46
CA LEU A 230 22.27 -7.95 -10.08
C LEU A 230 22.29 -8.86 -11.30
N ARG A 231 21.46 -8.56 -12.31
CA ARG A 231 21.41 -9.25 -13.60
C ARG A 231 22.74 -9.21 -14.36
N THR A 232 23.44 -8.08 -14.34
CA THR A 232 24.76 -7.91 -15.00
C THR A 232 25.92 -8.53 -14.21
N LYS A 233 25.63 -9.25 -13.12
CA LYS A 233 26.58 -10.02 -12.32
C LYS A 233 27.71 -9.17 -11.70
N ILE A 234 27.43 -7.89 -11.41
CA ILE A 234 28.42 -7.02 -10.76
C ILE A 234 28.82 -7.54 -9.37
N SER A 235 29.91 -7.00 -8.81
CA SER A 235 30.39 -7.36 -7.48
C SER A 235 29.41 -6.92 -6.38
N TYR A 236 29.51 -7.52 -5.18
CA TYR A 236 28.72 -7.07 -4.03
C TYR A 236 29.01 -5.60 -3.68
N GLU A 237 30.28 -5.19 -3.75
CA GLU A 237 30.70 -3.82 -3.48
C GLU A 237 30.10 -2.83 -4.50
N ASP A 238 30.04 -3.20 -5.78
CA ASP A 238 29.45 -2.34 -6.80
C ASP A 238 27.92 -2.27 -6.66
N LEU A 239 27.26 -3.38 -6.30
CA LEU A 239 25.83 -3.36 -5.98
C LEU A 239 25.53 -2.49 -4.75
N PHE A 240 26.43 -2.48 -3.77
CA PHE A 240 26.33 -1.58 -2.63
C PHE A 240 26.51 -0.11 -3.03
N LYS A 241 27.39 0.21 -3.98
CA LYS A 241 27.50 1.57 -4.55
C LYS A 241 26.21 2.01 -5.25
N VAL A 242 25.55 1.10 -5.99
CA VAL A 242 24.24 1.36 -6.58
C VAL A 242 23.22 1.72 -5.50
N ALA A 243 23.16 0.93 -4.42
CA ALA A 243 22.25 1.22 -3.31
C ALA A 243 22.52 2.59 -2.67
N ARG A 244 23.79 2.92 -2.43
CA ARG A 244 24.20 4.20 -1.86
C ARG A 244 23.84 5.41 -2.72
N ALA A 245 23.75 5.26 -4.05
CA ALA A 245 23.39 6.36 -4.93
C ALA A 245 21.95 6.86 -4.72
N HIS A 246 21.08 6.04 -4.12
CA HIS A 246 19.70 6.39 -3.78
C HIS A 246 19.54 6.82 -2.31
N MET A 247 20.57 6.66 -1.49
CA MET A 247 20.57 7.09 -0.08
C MET A 247 21.10 8.52 -0.01
N LEU A 248 20.37 9.40 0.67
CA LEU A 248 20.83 10.75 1.01
C LEU A 248 21.79 10.72 2.21
#